data_AF-A0A259CKS4-F1
#
_entry.id   AF-A0A259CKS4-F1
#
_cell.length_a   1.000
_cell.length_b   1.000
_cell.length_c   1.000
_cell.angle_alpha   90.00
_cell.angle_beta   90.00
_cell.angle_gamma   90.00
#
_symmetry.space_group_name_H-M   'P 1'
#
loop_
_entity.id
_entity.type
_entity.pdbx_description
1 polymer ?
#
loop_
_entity_poly.entity_id
_entity_poly.type
_entity_poly.pdbx_seq_one_letter_code
_entity_poly.pdbx_strand_id
1 'polypeptide(L)'
;MVKMIFGIGEESISKENTIYENYTDVTSINYLLFFDSRGLTINEPDFEKSHLYLLINHLKNAGKSFLAISRPKNLTVFATLDNFLQLNPELKFDNLITNLGFVDCTPKKESNIRDIEIQMTQFDINDSTVKHHNAYQLSDGTIEILKNLEYSDRYLHDITRFLEQKFKMLYFINTPIMDESITFSRQRPSSFFAQLAHTNTLIRKMVNSTSFSRLIDVKDMSFSYDGVHYTKEGHSLFFEKIIRCIKI
;
A
#
# COMPACT_ATOMS: atom_id res chain seq x y z
N MET A 1 -9.83 -21.62 -9.39
CA MET A 1 -9.32 -20.44 -8.70
C MET A 1 -8.90 -20.88 -7.31
N VAL A 2 -7.61 -20.73 -6.97
CA VAL A 2 -7.14 -21.01 -5.60
C VAL A 2 -7.77 -19.97 -4.69
N LYS A 3 -8.37 -20.39 -3.57
CA LYS A 3 -8.94 -19.45 -2.60
C LYS A 3 -7.78 -18.73 -1.92
N MET A 4 -7.63 -17.43 -2.21
CA MET A 4 -6.59 -16.60 -1.60
C MET A 4 -6.97 -16.25 -0.16
N ILE A 5 -6.01 -16.33 0.74
CA ILE A 5 -6.19 -16.06 2.17
C ILE A 5 -5.37 -14.82 2.57
N PHE A 6 -6.01 -13.81 3.18
CA PHE A 6 -5.37 -12.54 3.53
C PHE A 6 -5.08 -12.36 5.05
N GLY A 7 -5.31 -13.41 5.84
CA GLY A 7 -5.10 -13.40 7.30
C GLY A 7 -6.27 -12.84 8.10
N ILE A 8 -6.04 -12.60 9.39
CA ILE A 8 -7.00 -11.97 10.31
C ILE A 8 -7.15 -10.46 10.05
N GLY A 9 -8.12 -9.81 10.70
CA GLY A 9 -8.49 -8.40 10.48
C GLY A 9 -9.70 -8.21 9.56
N GLU A 10 -10.23 -6.99 9.53
CA GLU A 10 -11.47 -6.62 8.85
C GLU A 10 -11.33 -6.73 7.32
N GLU A 11 -12.17 -7.57 6.71
CA GLU A 11 -12.26 -7.69 5.26
C GLU A 11 -12.78 -6.39 4.61
N SER A 12 -12.23 -6.05 3.45
CA SER A 12 -12.71 -4.90 2.70
C SER A 12 -14.03 -5.23 1.97
N ILE A 13 -15.09 -4.50 2.26
CA ILE A 13 -16.37 -4.57 1.52
C ILE A 13 -16.45 -3.54 0.38
N SER A 14 -15.35 -2.83 0.13
CA SER A 14 -15.32 -1.76 -0.86
C SER A 14 -15.20 -2.29 -2.29
N LYS A 15 -15.61 -1.49 -3.27
CA LYS A 15 -15.43 -1.81 -4.69
C LYS A 15 -13.96 -1.92 -5.10
N GLU A 16 -13.03 -1.40 -4.30
CA GLU A 16 -11.59 -1.52 -4.55
C GLU A 16 -11.03 -2.88 -4.16
N ASN A 17 -11.74 -3.68 -3.35
CA ASN A 17 -11.36 -5.05 -3.05
C ASN A 17 -11.45 -5.91 -4.32
N THR A 18 -10.34 -5.99 -5.04
CA THR A 18 -10.29 -6.57 -6.38
C THR A 18 -9.03 -7.40 -6.56
N ILE A 19 -9.19 -8.49 -7.30
CA ILE A 19 -8.12 -9.41 -7.64
C ILE A 19 -8.15 -9.62 -9.15
N TYR A 20 -7.02 -9.38 -9.81
CA TYR A 20 -6.81 -9.68 -11.22
C TYR A 20 -5.65 -10.65 -11.35
N GLU A 21 -5.82 -11.68 -12.17
CA GLU A 21 -4.78 -12.68 -12.40
C GLU A 21 -4.55 -12.93 -13.89
N ASN A 22 -3.30 -13.21 -14.23
CA ASN A 22 -2.88 -13.68 -15.54
C ASN A 22 -1.67 -14.60 -15.36
N TYR A 23 -1.89 -15.81 -14.87
CA TYR A 23 -0.87 -16.84 -14.77
C TYR A 23 -1.51 -18.22 -14.97
N THR A 24 -0.72 -19.16 -15.48
CA THR A 24 -1.09 -20.58 -15.59
C THR A 24 -0.33 -21.46 -14.59
N ASP A 25 0.85 -21.01 -14.16
CA ASP A 25 1.69 -21.68 -13.16
C ASP A 25 1.86 -20.78 -11.94
N VAL A 26 1.34 -21.24 -10.81
CA VAL A 26 1.40 -20.53 -9.52
C VAL A 26 2.82 -20.46 -8.94
N THR A 27 3.73 -21.33 -9.40
CA THR A 27 5.10 -21.41 -8.89
C THR A 27 6.09 -20.52 -9.63
N SER A 28 5.64 -19.79 -10.66
CA SER A 28 6.47 -18.90 -11.48
C SER A 28 5.68 -17.69 -12.00
N ILE A 29 5.29 -16.80 -11.08
CA ILE A 29 4.56 -15.57 -11.41
C ILE A 29 5.57 -14.41 -11.52
N ASN A 30 5.55 -13.63 -12.60
CA ASN A 30 6.54 -12.55 -12.76
C ASN A 30 6.29 -11.39 -11.78
N TYR A 31 5.04 -11.02 -11.52
CA TYR A 31 4.72 -9.85 -10.69
C TYR A 31 3.61 -10.13 -9.67
N LEU A 32 3.85 -9.74 -8.41
CA LEU A 32 2.82 -9.41 -7.46
C LEU A 32 2.62 -7.90 -7.45
N LEU A 33 1.42 -7.44 -7.76
CA LEU A 33 0.99 -6.05 -7.58
C LEU A 33 0.12 -6.00 -6.32
N PHE A 34 0.61 -5.43 -5.22
CA PHE A 34 -0.13 -5.43 -3.95
C PHE A 34 -0.33 -4.00 -3.43
N PHE A 35 -1.56 -3.52 -3.50
CA PHE A 35 -1.88 -2.09 -3.33
C PHE A 35 -2.98 -1.87 -2.29
N ASP A 36 -2.89 -0.73 -1.58
CA ASP A 36 -4.04 -0.17 -0.87
C ASP A 36 -5.04 0.48 -1.85
N SER A 37 -6.04 1.20 -1.32
CA SER A 37 -7.08 1.85 -2.14
C SER A 37 -6.53 2.82 -3.18
N ARG A 38 -5.36 3.44 -2.95
CA ARG A 38 -4.77 4.46 -3.84
C ARG A 38 -4.26 3.87 -5.15
N GLY A 39 -4.12 2.54 -5.23
CA GLY A 39 -3.81 1.84 -6.47
C GLY A 39 -4.88 1.97 -7.55
N LEU A 40 -6.14 1.95 -7.11
CA LEU A 40 -7.31 1.73 -7.96
C LEU A 40 -8.35 2.87 -7.88
N THR A 41 -8.51 3.49 -6.71
CA THR A 41 -9.53 4.54 -6.50
C THR A 41 -9.21 5.77 -7.33
N ILE A 42 -10.15 6.14 -8.19
CA ILE A 42 -10.09 7.29 -9.08
C ILE A 42 -11.43 8.02 -9.06
N ASN A 43 -11.42 9.33 -9.32
CA ASN A 43 -12.61 10.17 -9.46
C ASN A 43 -13.30 10.01 -10.83
N GLU A 44 -13.45 8.77 -11.29
CA GLU A 44 -14.05 8.38 -12.58
C GLU A 44 -15.06 7.23 -12.35
N PRO A 45 -15.97 6.97 -13.31
CA PRO A 45 -16.98 5.90 -13.17
C PRO A 45 -16.39 4.50 -13.03
N ASP A 46 -15.25 4.25 -13.67
CA ASP A 46 -14.55 2.97 -13.71
C ASP A 46 -13.07 3.11 -13.29
N PHE A 47 -12.39 1.96 -13.18
CA PHE A 47 -11.00 1.88 -12.76
C PHE A 47 -9.99 1.87 -13.93
N GLU A 48 -10.44 2.01 -15.18
CA GLU A 48 -9.59 1.74 -16.35
C GLU A 48 -8.41 2.71 -16.46
N LYS A 49 -8.57 3.91 -15.92
CA LYS A 49 -7.54 4.96 -15.87
C LYS A 49 -6.69 4.93 -14.60
N SER A 50 -6.93 3.98 -13.68
CA SER A 50 -6.10 3.83 -12.49
C SER A 50 -4.74 3.24 -12.84
N HIS A 51 -3.69 3.64 -12.13
CA HIS A 51 -2.33 3.18 -12.42
C HIS A 51 -2.16 1.67 -12.22
N LEU A 52 -2.94 1.05 -11.32
CA LEU A 52 -2.96 -0.41 -11.19
C LEU A 52 -3.53 -1.07 -12.45
N TYR A 53 -4.64 -0.58 -12.99
CA TYR A 53 -5.23 -1.12 -14.22
C TYR A 53 -4.35 -0.89 -15.45
N LEU A 54 -3.76 0.32 -15.56
CA LEU A 54 -2.78 0.63 -16.61
C LEU A 54 -1.58 -0.32 -16.55
N LEU A 55 -1.07 -0.60 -15.34
CA LEU A 55 0.03 -1.54 -15.12
C LEU A 55 -0.35 -2.97 -15.50
N ILE A 56 -1.55 -3.43 -15.10
CA ILE A 56 -2.07 -4.75 -15.50
C ILE A 56 -2.07 -4.89 -17.03
N ASN A 57 -2.60 -3.91 -17.76
CA ASN A 57 -2.64 -3.95 -19.23
C ASN A 57 -1.25 -3.94 -19.85
N HIS A 58 -0.34 -3.14 -19.29
CA HIS A 58 1.06 -3.12 -19.74
C HIS A 58 1.73 -4.49 -19.56
N LEU A 59 1.55 -5.14 -18.40
CA LEU A 59 2.08 -6.48 -18.15
C LEU A 59 1.48 -7.55 -19.08
N LYS A 60 0.16 -7.51 -19.31
CA LYS A 60 -0.51 -8.40 -20.28
C LYS A 60 0.09 -8.25 -21.67
N ASN A 61 0.24 -7.01 -22.15
CA ASN A 61 0.78 -6.72 -23.48
C ASN A 61 2.25 -7.15 -23.62
N ALA A 62 3.02 -7.11 -22.53
CA ALA A 62 4.39 -7.59 -22.48
C ALA A 62 4.52 -9.12 -22.25
N GLY A 63 3.40 -9.86 -22.22
CA GLY A 63 3.40 -11.30 -21.98
C GLY A 63 3.90 -11.70 -20.59
N LYS A 64 3.78 -10.83 -19.58
CA LYS A 64 4.20 -11.10 -18.20
C LYS A 64 3.06 -11.67 -17.38
N SER A 65 3.38 -12.68 -16.57
CA SER A 65 2.42 -13.25 -15.63
C SER A 65 2.32 -12.39 -14.36
N PHE A 66 1.12 -12.23 -13.82
CA PHE A 66 0.93 -11.42 -12.61
C PHE A 66 -0.27 -11.85 -11.77
N LEU A 67 -0.19 -11.51 -10.49
CA LEU A 67 -1.32 -11.41 -9.57
C LEU A 67 -1.40 -9.97 -9.07
N ALA A 68 -2.53 -9.32 -9.26
CA ALA A 68 -2.78 -7.96 -8.80
C ALA A 68 -3.90 -7.96 -7.78
N ILE A 69 -3.61 -7.43 -6.60
CA ILE A 69 -4.50 -7.38 -5.45
C ILE A 69 -4.59 -5.92 -4.99
N SER A 70 -5.81 -5.40 -4.94
CA SER A 70 -6.07 -4.08 -4.35
C SER A 70 -7.01 -4.21 -3.16
N ARG A 71 -6.63 -3.56 -2.07
CA ARG A 71 -7.42 -3.38 -0.85
C ARG A 71 -8.17 -4.64 -0.36
N PRO A 72 -7.49 -5.78 -0.12
CA PRO A 72 -8.14 -7.01 0.34
C PRO A 72 -8.71 -6.85 1.77
N LYS A 73 -8.02 -6.08 2.62
CA LYS A 73 -8.47 -5.71 3.97
C LYS A 73 -8.88 -4.25 4.02
N ASN A 74 -9.78 -3.89 4.93
CA ASN A 74 -10.20 -2.50 5.10
C ASN A 74 -8.99 -1.58 5.34
N LEU A 75 -8.04 -2.05 6.16
CA LEU A 75 -6.71 -1.49 6.30
C LEU A 75 -5.71 -2.45 5.67
N THR A 76 -5.32 -2.13 4.43
CA THR A 76 -4.27 -2.85 3.73
C THR A 76 -2.92 -2.20 4.08
N VAL A 77 -2.12 -2.93 4.85
CA VAL A 77 -0.86 -2.51 5.46
C VAL A 77 0.22 -3.56 5.21
N PHE A 78 1.44 -3.31 5.66
CA PHE A 78 2.54 -4.27 5.52
C PHE A 78 2.24 -5.64 6.16
N ALA A 79 1.57 -5.66 7.31
CA ALA A 79 1.11 -6.91 7.93
C ALA A 79 0.13 -7.69 7.04
N THR A 80 -0.70 -7.01 6.24
CA THR A 80 -1.60 -7.68 5.29
C THR A 80 -0.84 -8.42 4.20
N LEU A 81 0.22 -7.80 3.66
CA LEU A 81 1.07 -8.41 2.65
C LEU A 81 1.84 -9.60 3.22
N ASP A 82 2.42 -9.43 4.41
CA ASP A 82 3.11 -10.52 5.13
C ASP A 82 2.18 -11.72 5.34
N ASN A 83 0.98 -11.46 5.88
CA ASN A 83 -0.03 -12.49 6.09
C ASN A 83 -0.40 -13.24 4.80
N PHE A 84 -0.62 -12.51 3.72
CA PHE A 84 -0.89 -13.09 2.41
C PHE A 84 0.25 -14.01 1.94
N LEU A 85 1.51 -13.56 2.03
CA LEU A 85 2.65 -14.35 1.55
C LEU A 85 2.93 -15.60 2.38
N GLN A 86 2.61 -15.57 3.68
CA GLN A 86 2.76 -16.72 4.57
C GLN A 86 1.63 -17.73 4.41
N LEU A 87 0.39 -17.27 4.19
CA LEU A 87 -0.81 -18.11 4.11
C LEU A 87 -1.07 -18.70 2.72
N ASN A 88 -0.37 -18.22 1.68
CA ASN A 88 -0.45 -18.75 0.31
C ASN A 88 0.96 -19.16 -0.18
N PRO A 89 1.64 -20.11 0.51
CA PRO A 89 3.06 -20.44 0.28
C PRO A 89 3.34 -21.07 -1.10
N GLU A 90 2.31 -21.56 -1.79
CA GLU A 90 2.39 -22.09 -3.14
C GLU A 90 2.60 -21.02 -4.22
N LEU A 91 2.18 -19.78 -3.94
CA LEU A 91 2.34 -18.65 -4.86
C LEU A 91 3.78 -18.13 -4.78
N LYS A 92 4.48 -18.15 -5.91
CA LYS A 92 5.87 -17.66 -6.00
C LYS A 92 5.99 -16.57 -7.04
N PHE A 93 6.64 -15.49 -6.64
CA PHE A 93 6.72 -14.26 -7.43
C PHE A 93 8.17 -13.85 -7.66
N ASP A 94 8.49 -13.37 -8.85
CA ASP A 94 9.80 -12.77 -9.12
C ASP A 94 9.89 -11.35 -8.54
N ASN A 95 8.85 -10.55 -8.70
CA ASN A 95 8.87 -9.13 -8.38
C ASN A 95 7.65 -8.72 -7.53
N LEU A 96 7.86 -7.81 -6.58
CA LEU A 96 6.79 -7.11 -5.87
C LEU A 96 6.71 -5.65 -6.33
N ILE A 97 5.52 -5.15 -6.64
CA ILE A 97 5.25 -3.72 -6.79
C ILE A 97 4.16 -3.34 -5.79
N THR A 98 4.45 -2.36 -4.93
CA THR A 98 3.54 -2.00 -3.83
C THR A 98 3.61 -0.53 -3.48
N ASN A 99 2.48 0.00 -2.97
CA ASN A 99 2.39 1.36 -2.41
C ASN A 99 2.15 1.36 -0.88
N LEU A 100 2.27 0.22 -0.20
CA LEU A 100 2.06 0.13 1.25
C LEU A 100 3.00 1.05 2.05
N GLY A 101 2.66 1.32 3.31
CA GLY A 101 3.36 2.26 4.20
C GLY A 101 2.58 3.55 4.47
N PHE A 102 1.70 3.96 3.56
CA PHE A 102 0.84 5.13 3.80
C PHE A 102 -0.26 4.83 4.82
N VAL A 103 -1.01 3.75 4.60
CA VAL A 103 -2.07 3.34 5.52
C VAL A 103 -1.44 3.02 6.87
N ASP A 104 -0.24 2.49 6.92
CA ASP A 104 0.48 2.22 8.16
C ASP A 104 0.70 3.48 9.00
N CYS A 105 1.29 4.53 8.40
CA CYS A 105 1.72 5.73 9.14
C CYS A 105 0.62 6.79 9.32
N THR A 106 -0.40 6.84 8.47
CA THR A 106 -1.36 7.95 8.52
C THR A 106 -2.26 7.93 9.76
N PRO A 107 -2.67 9.10 10.29
CA PRO A 107 -3.50 9.15 11.50
C PRO A 107 -4.89 8.57 11.26
N LYS A 108 -5.36 7.74 12.20
CA LYS A 108 -6.64 7.02 12.11
C LYS A 108 -7.24 6.78 13.49
N LYS A 109 -8.52 6.40 13.52
CA LYS A 109 -9.28 6.08 14.74
C LYS A 109 -8.73 4.83 15.44
N GLU A 110 -8.99 4.72 16.73
CA GLU A 110 -8.59 3.61 17.60
C GLU A 110 -9.01 2.25 17.04
N SER A 111 -10.25 2.12 16.54
CA SER A 111 -10.72 0.84 15.98
C SER A 111 -9.84 0.38 14.81
N ASN A 112 -9.30 1.32 14.05
CA ASN A 112 -8.41 1.03 12.93
C ASN A 112 -7.00 0.66 13.40
N ILE A 113 -6.52 1.24 14.51
CA ILE A 113 -5.25 0.82 15.11
C ILE A 113 -5.34 -0.62 15.59
N ARG A 114 -6.41 -0.95 16.32
CA ARG A 114 -6.64 -2.32 16.82
C ARG A 114 -6.73 -3.34 15.69
N ASP A 115 -7.35 -2.98 14.57
CA ASP A 115 -7.41 -3.87 13.41
C ASP A 115 -6.00 -4.16 12.85
N ILE A 116 -5.13 -3.15 12.73
CA ILE A 116 -3.73 -3.36 12.31
C ILE A 116 -2.97 -4.21 13.33
N GLU A 117 -3.12 -3.95 14.62
CA GLU A 117 -2.48 -4.75 15.68
C GLU A 117 -2.91 -6.22 15.59
N ILE A 118 -4.20 -6.51 15.39
CA ILE A 118 -4.70 -7.87 15.17
C ILE A 118 -4.01 -8.49 13.95
N GLN A 119 -3.94 -7.78 12.81
CA GLN A 119 -3.23 -8.28 11.62
C GLN A 119 -1.77 -8.64 11.93
N MET A 120 -1.07 -7.87 12.76
CA MET A 120 0.33 -8.10 13.16
C MET A 120 0.51 -9.30 14.09
N THR A 121 -0.51 -9.68 14.87
CA THR A 121 -0.41 -10.83 15.79
C THR A 121 -0.43 -12.19 15.11
N GLN A 122 -0.81 -12.27 13.82
CA GLN A 122 -0.97 -13.55 13.10
C GLN A 122 0.32 -14.38 13.09
N PHE A 123 1.47 -13.72 13.04
CA PHE A 123 2.80 -14.33 13.00
C PHE A 123 3.78 -13.68 13.99
N ASP A 124 3.25 -13.18 15.12
CA ASP A 124 4.01 -12.62 16.24
C ASP A 124 4.98 -11.47 15.88
N ILE A 125 4.66 -10.68 14.85
CA ILE A 125 5.45 -9.51 14.45
C ILE A 125 4.95 -8.24 15.17
N ASN A 126 4.70 -8.35 16.48
CA ASN A 126 4.18 -7.24 17.28
C ASN A 126 5.32 -6.43 17.90
N ASP A 127 5.88 -5.51 17.12
CA ASP A 127 6.91 -4.59 17.60
C ASP A 127 6.64 -3.17 17.08
N SER A 128 5.64 -2.54 17.71
CA SER A 128 5.20 -1.19 17.43
C SER A 128 4.74 -0.48 18.69
N THR A 129 4.70 0.85 18.62
CA THR A 129 4.10 1.68 19.68
C THR A 129 2.98 2.54 19.11
N VAL A 130 1.92 2.74 19.89
CA VAL A 130 0.81 3.61 19.51
C VAL A 130 1.20 5.07 19.80
N LYS A 131 1.25 5.88 18.76
CA LYS A 131 1.46 7.33 18.89
C LYS A 131 0.16 8.08 18.71
N HIS A 132 -0.06 9.03 19.62
CA HIS A 132 -1.24 9.88 19.66
C HIS A 132 -0.98 11.19 18.92
N HIS A 133 -1.99 11.68 18.19
CA HIS A 133 -1.97 12.92 17.43
C HIS A 133 -3.05 13.88 17.93
N ASN A 134 -3.44 14.85 17.10
CA ASN A 134 -4.49 15.81 17.43
C ASN A 134 -5.87 15.16 17.56
N ALA A 135 -6.72 15.77 18.39
CA ALA A 135 -8.15 15.53 18.36
C ALA A 135 -8.72 15.93 16.99
N TYR A 136 -9.67 15.14 16.50
CA TYR A 136 -10.28 15.34 15.19
C TYR A 136 -11.76 14.99 15.24
N GLN A 137 -12.58 15.82 14.58
CA GLN A 137 -14.02 15.58 14.48
C GLN A 137 -14.32 14.60 13.34
N LEU A 138 -14.85 13.43 13.68
CA LEU A 138 -15.29 12.41 12.73
C LEU A 138 -16.54 12.85 11.97
N SER A 139 -16.89 12.07 10.94
CA SER A 139 -18.05 12.35 10.08
C SER A 139 -19.40 12.29 10.82
N ASP A 140 -19.48 11.59 11.95
CA ASP A 140 -20.66 11.52 12.81
C ASP A 140 -20.68 12.65 13.86
N GLY A 141 -19.72 13.57 13.82
CA GLY A 141 -19.58 14.69 14.74
C GLY A 141 -18.83 14.37 16.03
N THR A 142 -18.47 13.10 16.28
CA THR A 142 -17.71 12.70 17.48
C THR A 142 -16.27 13.20 17.39
N ILE A 143 -15.68 13.54 18.54
CA ILE A 143 -14.27 13.96 18.62
C ILE A 143 -13.44 12.78 19.11
N GLU A 144 -12.41 12.42 18.36
CA GLU A 144 -11.50 11.33 18.70
C GLU A 144 -10.04 11.78 18.59
N ILE A 145 -9.18 11.27 19.48
CA ILE A 145 -7.73 11.42 19.36
C ILE A 145 -7.24 10.44 18.29
N LEU A 146 -6.76 10.98 17.17
CA LEU A 146 -6.20 10.15 16.11
C LEU A 146 -4.87 9.54 16.51
N LYS A 147 -4.57 8.38 15.94
CA LYS A 147 -3.42 7.55 16.29
C LYS A 147 -2.75 6.98 15.04
N ASN A 148 -1.50 6.57 15.17
CA ASN A 148 -0.84 5.67 14.21
C ASN A 148 0.06 4.69 14.97
N LEU A 149 0.59 3.70 14.26
CA LEU A 149 1.64 2.83 14.78
C LEU A 149 3.00 3.37 14.35
N GLU A 150 3.91 3.50 15.31
CA GLU A 150 5.33 3.68 15.04
C GLU A 150 6.02 2.33 15.18
N TYR A 151 6.46 1.78 14.03
CA TYR A 151 7.18 0.50 13.99
C TYR A 151 8.61 0.66 14.45
N SER A 152 9.11 -0.34 15.18
CA SER A 152 10.52 -0.40 15.53
C SER A 152 11.40 -0.65 14.30
N ASP A 153 12.69 -0.33 14.40
CA ASP A 153 13.65 -0.70 13.35
C ASP A 153 13.76 -2.23 13.21
N ARG A 154 13.49 -3.00 14.27
CA ARG A 154 13.45 -4.46 14.22
C ARG A 154 12.27 -4.97 13.38
N TYR A 155 11.06 -4.44 13.59
CA TYR A 155 9.89 -4.76 12.76
C TYR A 155 10.20 -4.55 11.26
N LEU A 156 10.74 -3.36 10.94
CA LEU A 156 11.09 -3.02 9.56
C LEU A 156 12.18 -3.93 9.00
N HIS A 157 13.16 -4.32 9.81
CA HIS A 157 14.19 -5.27 9.41
C HIS A 157 13.60 -6.66 9.11
N ASP A 158 12.78 -7.19 10.02
CA ASP A 158 12.21 -8.53 9.92
C ASP A 158 11.32 -8.66 8.69
N ILE A 159 10.43 -7.69 8.44
CA ILE A 159 9.58 -7.71 7.24
C ILE A 159 10.37 -7.53 5.96
N THR A 160 11.37 -6.63 5.93
CA THR A 160 12.16 -6.40 4.72
C THR A 160 12.97 -7.65 4.36
N ARG A 161 13.59 -8.29 5.36
CA ARG A 161 14.29 -9.56 5.20
C ARG A 161 13.36 -10.67 4.72
N PHE A 162 12.14 -10.75 5.22
CA PHE A 162 11.15 -11.71 4.74
C PHE A 162 10.81 -11.48 3.27
N LEU A 163 10.57 -10.23 2.86
CA LEU A 163 10.30 -9.89 1.45
C LEU A 163 11.50 -10.24 0.55
N GLU A 164 12.74 -9.98 0.98
CA GLU A 164 13.94 -10.36 0.23
C GLU A 164 14.07 -11.86 -0.02
N GLN A 165 13.57 -12.69 0.89
CA GLN A 165 13.55 -14.15 0.71
C GLN A 165 12.47 -14.61 -0.27
N LYS A 166 11.45 -13.77 -0.52
CA LYS A 166 10.28 -14.10 -1.33
C LYS A 166 10.36 -13.56 -2.75
N PHE A 167 11.13 -12.50 -3.00
CA PHE A 167 11.19 -11.82 -4.29
C PHE A 167 12.63 -11.60 -4.76
N LYS A 168 12.83 -11.58 -6.07
CA LYS A 168 14.11 -11.18 -6.71
C LYS A 168 14.28 -9.65 -6.75
N MET A 169 13.18 -8.91 -6.83
CA MET A 169 13.18 -7.45 -6.84
C MET A 169 11.94 -6.88 -6.15
N LEU A 170 12.14 -5.84 -5.35
CA LEU A 170 11.10 -5.11 -4.65
C LEU A 170 11.00 -3.69 -5.21
N TYR A 171 9.79 -3.28 -5.59
CA TYR A 171 9.51 -1.92 -6.06
C TYR A 171 8.53 -1.26 -5.10
N PHE A 172 9.04 -0.31 -4.31
CA PHE A 172 8.24 0.46 -3.38
C PHE A 172 7.89 1.82 -4.00
N ILE A 173 6.60 2.13 -4.03
CA ILE A 173 6.07 3.43 -4.42
C ILE A 173 5.86 4.23 -3.14
N ASN A 174 6.54 5.39 -3.04
CA ASN A 174 6.34 6.27 -1.90
C ASN A 174 5.07 7.12 -2.06
N THR A 175 4.85 8.08 -1.17
CA THR A 175 3.66 8.93 -1.20
C THR A 175 4.01 10.36 -1.62
N PRO A 176 3.15 11.03 -2.42
CA PRO A 176 3.14 12.47 -2.58
C PRO A 176 3.23 13.22 -1.24
N ILE A 177 4.03 14.29 -1.21
CA ILE A 177 4.00 15.28 -0.13
C ILE A 177 3.01 16.37 -0.55
N MET A 178 2.11 16.72 0.36
CA MET A 178 1.11 17.76 0.14
C MET A 178 1.30 18.88 1.14
N ASP A 179 1.04 20.10 0.69
CA ASP A 179 1.05 21.27 1.55
C ASP A 179 -0.27 21.36 2.33
N GLU A 180 -0.19 21.71 3.61
CA GLU A 180 -1.35 21.87 4.49
C GLU A 180 -2.30 22.98 4.04
N SER A 181 -1.79 23.96 3.27
CA SER A 181 -2.60 25.02 2.66
C SER A 181 -3.56 24.53 1.57
N ILE A 182 -3.38 23.30 1.06
CA ILE A 182 -4.30 22.72 0.07
C ILE A 182 -5.61 22.34 0.74
N THR A 183 -6.70 22.99 0.32
CA THR A 183 -8.04 22.71 0.80
C THR A 183 -8.71 21.59 0.01
N PHE A 184 -9.18 20.57 0.71
CA PHE A 184 -10.04 19.51 0.19
C PHE A 184 -11.46 19.62 0.76
N SER A 185 -12.44 19.01 0.09
CA SER A 185 -13.83 18.95 0.59
C SER A 185 -13.90 18.28 1.96
N ARG A 186 -13.15 17.19 2.14
CA ARG A 186 -12.87 16.58 3.44
C ARG A 186 -11.60 17.19 4.00
N GLN A 187 -11.74 17.93 5.09
CA GLN A 187 -10.58 18.46 5.82
C GLN A 187 -9.67 17.33 6.29
N ARG A 188 -8.37 17.57 6.26
CA ARG A 188 -7.35 16.63 6.75
C ARG A 188 -6.73 17.21 8.02
N PRO A 189 -6.49 16.41 9.07
CA PRO A 189 -5.83 16.90 10.28
C PRO A 189 -4.39 17.33 9.95
N SER A 190 -3.84 18.31 10.65
CA SER A 190 -2.45 18.76 10.44
C SER A 190 -1.43 17.62 10.55
N SER A 191 -1.67 16.67 11.45
CA SER A 191 -0.86 15.44 11.60
C SER A 191 -0.81 14.60 10.33
N PHE A 192 -1.83 14.63 9.47
CA PHE A 192 -1.85 13.90 8.20
C PHE A 192 -0.65 14.28 7.32
N PHE A 193 -0.40 15.58 7.16
CA PHE A 193 0.65 16.09 6.27
C PHE A 193 2.05 15.71 6.77
N ALA A 194 2.27 15.81 8.09
CA ALA A 194 3.52 15.34 8.70
C ALA A 194 3.74 13.82 8.52
N GLN A 195 2.66 13.03 8.53
CA GLN A 195 2.75 11.58 8.30
C GLN A 195 3.08 11.21 6.86
N LEU A 196 2.83 12.07 5.86
CA LEU A 196 3.29 11.82 4.48
C LEU A 196 4.82 11.76 4.41
N ALA A 197 5.50 12.68 5.09
CA ALA A 197 6.96 12.69 5.19
C ALA A 197 7.48 11.50 6.00
N HIS A 198 6.75 11.11 7.05
CA HIS A 198 7.09 9.94 7.86
C HIS A 198 6.99 8.63 7.05
N THR A 199 5.89 8.43 6.29
CA THR A 199 5.74 7.32 5.33
C THR A 199 6.92 7.26 4.37
N ASN A 200 7.29 8.39 3.76
CA ASN A 200 8.41 8.43 2.83
C ASN A 200 9.75 8.08 3.48
N THR A 201 9.93 8.42 4.76
CA THR A 201 11.12 8.04 5.53
C THR A 201 11.15 6.55 5.78
N LEU A 202 10.02 5.96 6.20
CA LEU A 202 9.88 4.51 6.38
C LEU A 202 10.20 3.75 5.09
N ILE A 203 9.61 4.16 3.96
CA ILE A 203 9.84 3.50 2.68
C ILE A 203 11.30 3.63 2.24
N ARG A 204 11.94 4.78 2.46
CA ARG A 204 13.39 4.93 2.19
C ARG A 204 14.23 4.02 3.06
N LYS A 205 13.88 3.81 4.34
CA LYS A 205 14.58 2.85 5.21
C LYS A 205 14.51 1.43 4.63
N MET A 206 13.33 0.96 4.22
CA MET A 206 13.14 -0.37 3.60
C MET A 206 13.85 -0.50 2.24
N VAL A 207 13.86 0.57 1.43
CA VAL A 207 14.60 0.54 0.15
C VAL A 207 16.10 0.49 0.37
N ASN A 208 16.62 1.26 1.34
CA ASN A 208 18.05 1.37 1.58
C ASN A 208 18.64 0.18 2.36
N SER A 209 17.82 -0.69 2.95
CA SER A 209 18.31 -1.88 3.64
C SER A 209 18.83 -2.97 2.70
N THR A 210 18.58 -2.85 1.39
CA THR A 210 18.94 -3.90 0.41
C THR A 210 19.17 -3.38 -1.01
N SER A 211 20.04 -4.07 -1.75
CA SER A 211 20.31 -3.79 -3.16
C SER A 211 19.22 -4.30 -4.11
N PHE A 212 18.33 -5.18 -3.62
CA PHE A 212 17.21 -5.78 -4.36
C PHE A 212 15.92 -4.96 -4.25
N SER A 213 16.01 -3.73 -3.74
CA SER A 213 14.89 -2.78 -3.68
C SER A 213 15.10 -1.59 -4.61
N ARG A 214 14.00 -1.05 -5.13
CA ARG A 214 13.96 0.18 -5.92
C ARG A 214 12.83 1.06 -5.42
N LEU A 215 13.15 2.35 -5.29
CA LEU A 215 12.18 3.40 -4.99
C LEU A 215 11.60 3.95 -6.29
N ILE A 216 10.28 3.93 -6.40
CA ILE A 216 9.52 4.69 -7.40
C ILE A 216 9.10 5.99 -6.72
N ASP A 217 9.90 7.05 -6.92
CA ASP A 217 9.73 8.32 -6.21
C ASP A 217 8.66 9.20 -6.87
N VAL A 218 7.53 9.36 -6.19
CA VAL A 218 6.35 10.17 -6.57
C VAL A 218 6.12 11.33 -5.58
N LYS A 219 7.08 11.61 -4.68
CA LYS A 219 6.89 12.59 -3.60
C LYS A 219 6.53 14.00 -4.08
N ASP A 220 7.05 14.40 -5.24
CA ASP A 220 6.90 15.76 -5.79
C ASP A 220 5.65 15.92 -6.67
N MET A 221 4.76 14.93 -6.66
CA MET A 221 3.51 14.95 -7.42
C MET A 221 2.38 15.52 -6.57
N SER A 222 1.48 16.33 -7.15
CA SER A 222 0.41 17.01 -6.40
C SER A 222 -1.01 16.68 -6.89
N PHE A 223 -1.17 15.56 -7.60
CA PHE A 223 -2.39 15.22 -8.33
C PHE A 223 -3.39 14.39 -7.50
N SER A 224 -3.90 14.97 -6.42
CA SER A 224 -4.92 14.34 -5.57
C SER A 224 -6.20 15.16 -5.50
N TYR A 225 -7.35 14.48 -5.46
CA TYR A 225 -8.67 15.15 -5.36
C TYR A 225 -9.22 15.22 -3.93
N ASP A 226 -8.70 14.43 -2.99
CA ASP A 226 -9.13 14.43 -1.59
C ASP A 226 -7.97 14.42 -0.58
N GLY A 227 -6.73 14.55 -1.06
CA GLY A 227 -5.51 14.46 -0.27
C GLY A 227 -4.96 13.03 -0.12
N VAL A 228 -5.68 12.01 -0.58
CA VAL A 228 -5.30 10.59 -0.43
C VAL A 228 -5.28 9.88 -1.79
N HIS A 229 -6.36 10.02 -2.55
CA HIS A 229 -6.60 9.35 -3.82
C HIS A 229 -6.28 10.28 -4.99
N TYR A 230 -5.94 9.69 -6.13
CA TYR A 230 -5.33 10.42 -7.24
C TYR A 230 -6.36 10.76 -8.32
N THR A 231 -6.12 11.89 -8.98
CA THR A 231 -6.83 12.22 -10.23
C THR A 231 -6.38 11.30 -11.36
N LYS A 232 -7.10 11.30 -12.48
CA LYS A 232 -6.70 10.62 -13.71
C LYS A 232 -5.27 10.98 -14.15
N GLU A 233 -4.93 12.26 -14.11
CA GLU A 233 -3.61 12.79 -14.45
C GLU A 233 -2.56 12.23 -13.48
N GLY A 234 -2.89 12.19 -12.18
CA GLY A 234 -2.07 11.57 -11.15
C GLY A 234 -1.78 10.10 -11.43
N HIS A 235 -2.81 9.29 -11.69
CA HIS A 235 -2.62 7.88 -12.04
C HIS A 235 -1.76 7.69 -13.30
N SER A 236 -1.96 8.51 -14.33
CA SER A 236 -1.17 8.43 -15.57
C SER A 236 0.32 8.66 -15.29
N LEU A 237 0.66 9.67 -14.50
CA LEU A 237 2.03 9.98 -14.12
C LEU A 237 2.65 8.93 -13.18
N PHE A 238 1.87 8.36 -12.26
CA PHE A 238 2.30 7.23 -11.42
C PHE A 238 2.68 6.05 -12.30
N PHE A 239 1.80 5.69 -13.23
CA PHE A 239 2.04 4.62 -14.19
C PHE A 239 3.33 4.83 -14.99
N GLU A 240 3.55 6.03 -15.55
CA GLU A 240 4.79 6.36 -16.27
C GLU A 240 6.06 6.19 -15.43
N LYS A 241 6.03 6.62 -14.15
CA LYS A 241 7.16 6.43 -13.24
C LYS A 241 7.40 4.96 -12.94
N ILE A 242 6.34 4.18 -12.73
CA ILE A 242 6.44 2.74 -12.47
C ILE A 242 7.10 2.02 -13.66
N ILE A 243 6.60 2.22 -14.88
CA ILE A 243 7.11 1.49 -16.07
C ILE A 243 8.57 1.85 -16.39
N ARG A 244 9.00 3.10 -16.14
CA ARG A 244 10.40 3.51 -16.30
C ARG A 244 11.34 2.77 -15.33
N CYS A 245 10.84 2.40 -14.15
CA CYS A 245 11.64 1.71 -13.13
C CYS A 245 11.71 0.19 -13.35
N ILE A 246 10.62 -0.44 -13.77
CA ILE A 246 10.53 -1.92 -13.84
C ILE A 246 11.14 -2.53 -15.12
N LYS A 247 11.46 -1.70 -16.13
CA LYS A 247 12.20 -2.07 -17.37
C LYS A 247 11.70 -3.38 -18.02
N ILE A 248 10.42 -3.39 -18.39
CA ILE A 248 9.74 -4.52 -19.03
C ILE A 248 9.84 -4.42 -20.55
#